data_AF-A0A523UA42-F1
#
_entry.id   AF-A0A523UA42-F1
#
_cell.length_a   1.000
_cell.length_b   1.000
_cell.length_c   1.000
_cell.angle_alpha   90.00
_cell.angle_beta   90.00
_cell.angle_gamma   90.00
#
_symmetry.space_group_name_H-M   'P 1'
#
loop_
_entity.id
_entity.type
_entity.pdbx_description
1 polymer ?
#
loop_
_entity_poly.entity_id
_entity_poly.type
_entity_poly.pdbx_seq_one_letter_code
_entity_poly.pdbx_strand_id
1 'polypeptide(L)'
;MKHITAFTIIIIAIGLALYLPGCGSGGHKSSRSGGGGSTGGGGGGTGTGTGTGTGTGTGTTPAGIQKTYSYVWTVDGDATESQLNGLKSRMQRLSDMIYQCGDGQQYIQSITIKDNATNGDIRTPLSAIASQSLGGGSYGRAFTEGGRWIIELPGDPHPGLFAHEHGHATFEFKEEYTASQGCPCVMANLAVGAKMQYCDSSNHNGAVFSQSPCWDVVRSKSSMTHTDGSYSGKTSGPACEVTVENSGQ
;
A
#
# COMPACT_ATOMS: atom_id res chain seq x y z
N MET A 1 -49.25 20.36 -10.10
CA MET A 1 -48.88 20.91 -8.77
C MET A 1 -49.34 20.01 -7.61
N LYS A 2 -49.06 18.69 -7.66
CA LYS A 2 -49.29 17.75 -6.54
C LYS A 2 -48.04 16.94 -6.18
N HIS A 3 -46.93 17.14 -6.90
CA HIS A 3 -45.66 16.46 -6.67
C HIS A 3 -44.63 17.30 -5.90
N ILE A 4 -44.92 18.57 -5.63
CA ILE A 4 -44.03 19.45 -4.84
C ILE A 4 -44.22 19.22 -3.33
N THR A 5 -45.43 18.82 -2.89
CA THR A 5 -45.73 18.60 -1.48
C THR A 5 -45.13 17.31 -0.90
N ALA A 6 -44.85 16.31 -1.73
CA ALA A 6 -44.26 15.04 -1.29
C ALA A 6 -42.75 15.15 -1.01
N PHE A 7 -42.03 16.03 -1.71
CA PHE A 7 -40.59 16.19 -1.55
C PHE A 7 -40.22 16.94 -0.25
N THR A 8 -41.06 17.86 0.22
CA THR A 8 -40.79 18.63 1.45
C THR A 8 -40.93 17.79 2.73
N ILE A 9 -41.74 16.73 2.72
CA ILE A 9 -41.97 15.86 3.90
C ILE A 9 -40.77 14.93 4.15
N ILE A 10 -40.09 14.47 3.10
CA ILE A 10 -38.93 13.55 3.21
C ILE A 10 -37.69 14.27 3.78
N ILE A 11 -37.50 15.55 3.47
CA ILE A 11 -36.35 16.33 3.95
C ILE A 11 -36.47 16.65 5.46
N ILE A 12 -37.69 16.83 5.98
CA ILE A 12 -37.92 17.08 7.42
C ILE A 12 -37.75 15.81 8.26
N ALA A 13 -38.04 14.62 7.70
CA ALA A 13 -37.92 13.34 8.42
C ALA A 13 -36.46 12.88 8.61
N ILE A 14 -35.53 13.27 7.74
CA ILE A 14 -34.10 12.87 7.83
C ILE A 14 -33.30 13.83 8.74
N GLY A 15 -33.79 15.05 8.97
CA GLY A 15 -33.14 16.03 9.84
C GLY A 15 -33.29 15.82 11.35
N LEU A 16 -34.23 14.96 11.80
CA LEU A 16 -34.53 14.76 13.22
C LEU A 16 -33.87 13.52 13.87
N ALA A 17 -33.04 12.77 13.16
CA ALA A 17 -32.51 11.48 13.64
C ALA A 17 -31.04 11.48 14.13
N LEU A 18 -30.35 12.63 14.24
CA LEU A 18 -28.92 12.66 14.65
C LEU A 18 -28.56 13.63 15.78
N TYR A 19 -29.51 14.02 16.63
CA TYR A 19 -29.23 14.67 17.91
C TYR A 19 -29.16 13.62 19.04
N LEU A 20 -27.96 13.10 19.31
CA LEU A 20 -27.65 12.40 20.57
C LEU A 20 -26.90 13.35 21.51
N PRO A 21 -27.46 13.71 22.68
CA PRO A 21 -26.72 14.39 23.74
C PRO A 21 -26.01 13.35 24.61
N GLY A 22 -24.70 13.18 24.39
CA GLY A 22 -23.81 12.38 25.25
C GLY A 22 -23.25 13.22 26.40
N CYS A 23 -23.85 13.05 27.57
CA CYS A 23 -23.48 13.63 28.85
C CYS A 23 -22.02 13.34 29.25
N GLY A 24 -21.33 14.34 29.78
CA GLY A 24 -19.97 14.20 30.31
C GLY A 24 -19.94 13.57 31.71
N SER A 25 -18.83 12.93 32.05
CA SER A 25 -18.26 12.83 33.41
C SER A 25 -17.01 11.94 33.40
N GLY A 26 -15.97 12.33 34.15
CA GLY A 26 -14.89 11.41 34.52
C GLY A 26 -13.48 11.85 34.12
N GLY A 27 -13.01 12.95 34.71
CA GLY A 27 -11.58 13.23 34.75
C GLY A 27 -10.86 12.27 35.71
N HIS A 28 -9.82 11.61 35.22
CA HIS A 28 -8.82 10.98 36.07
C HIS A 28 -7.43 11.53 35.71
N LYS A 29 -6.89 12.32 36.64
CA LYS A 29 -5.49 12.73 36.70
C LYS A 29 -4.66 11.48 37.05
N SER A 30 -3.78 11.04 36.16
CA SER A 30 -2.74 10.06 36.50
C SER A 30 -1.43 10.79 36.84
N SER A 31 -1.06 10.76 38.11
CA SER A 31 0.24 11.18 38.64
C SER A 31 1.35 10.27 38.15
N ARG A 32 2.39 10.83 37.51
CA ARG A 32 3.65 10.14 37.27
C ARG A 32 4.63 10.46 38.40
N SER A 33 4.74 9.55 39.37
CA SER A 33 5.97 9.27 40.12
C SER A 33 6.45 7.90 39.60
N GLY A 34 7.69 7.67 39.17
CA GLY A 34 8.94 8.05 39.82
C GLY A 34 9.43 6.87 40.66
N GLY A 35 10.25 5.99 40.06
CA GLY A 35 11.24 5.18 40.79
C GLY A 35 10.99 3.68 40.99
N GLY A 36 11.82 2.87 40.31
CA GLY A 36 12.67 1.87 40.97
C GLY A 36 12.21 0.40 41.05
N GLY A 37 13.00 -0.50 40.44
CA GLY A 37 13.36 -1.78 41.09
C GLY A 37 12.86 -3.10 40.49
N SER A 38 13.58 -3.61 39.49
CA SER A 38 14.11 -4.99 39.41
C SER A 38 13.21 -6.20 39.79
N THR A 39 12.85 -7.05 38.81
CA THR A 39 13.38 -8.43 38.63
C THR A 39 12.65 -9.21 37.52
N GLY A 40 13.41 -9.66 36.50
CA GLY A 40 13.25 -10.96 35.80
C GLY A 40 12.08 -11.22 34.83
N GLY A 41 12.39 -11.32 33.53
CA GLY A 41 11.84 -12.37 32.65
C GLY A 41 11.07 -11.95 31.39
N GLY A 42 11.65 -12.24 30.21
CA GLY A 42 10.92 -12.62 29.00
C GLY A 42 10.57 -11.50 28.01
N GLY A 43 11.23 -11.50 26.85
CA GLY A 43 11.16 -10.46 25.82
C GLY A 43 9.78 -10.19 25.23
N GLY A 44 9.51 -8.90 25.04
CA GLY A 44 8.37 -8.33 24.33
C GLY A 44 8.73 -6.92 23.85
N GLY A 45 9.71 -6.83 22.94
CA GLY A 45 10.12 -5.57 22.35
C GLY A 45 9.16 -5.15 21.23
N THR A 46 8.23 -4.24 21.53
CA THR A 46 7.55 -3.44 20.52
C THR A 46 8.52 -2.39 19.98
N GLY A 47 9.27 -2.75 18.94
CA GLY A 47 10.09 -1.81 18.19
C GLY A 47 9.29 -1.19 17.06
N THR A 48 8.93 0.09 17.18
CA THR A 48 8.61 0.94 16.01
C THR A 48 9.93 1.25 15.30
N GLY A 49 10.36 0.34 14.42
CA GLY A 49 11.57 0.50 13.65
C GLY A 49 11.38 1.51 12.52
N THR A 50 11.74 2.77 12.74
CA THR A 50 12.09 3.70 11.65
C THR A 50 13.47 3.32 11.14
N GLY A 51 13.54 2.27 10.33
CA GLY A 51 14.77 1.82 9.70
C GLY A 51 15.12 2.70 8.51
N THR A 52 15.94 3.74 8.71
CA THR A 52 16.71 4.35 7.62
C THR A 52 17.89 3.44 7.30
N GLY A 53 17.67 2.41 6.49
CA GLY A 53 18.75 1.55 6.00
C GLY A 53 19.55 2.27 4.91
N THR A 54 20.81 2.60 5.18
CA THR A 54 21.82 2.99 4.18
C THR A 54 22.59 1.76 3.67
N GLY A 55 21.91 0.63 3.53
CA GLY A 55 22.51 -0.61 3.05
C GLY A 55 23.06 -0.43 1.65
N THR A 56 24.38 -0.56 1.51
CA THR A 56 25.07 -0.84 0.25
C THR A 56 25.23 -2.36 0.17
N GLY A 57 24.12 -3.05 -0.03
CA GLY A 57 24.04 -4.50 -0.12
C GLY A 57 24.19 -4.94 -1.57
N THR A 58 25.43 -4.99 -2.03
CA THR A 58 25.82 -6.04 -2.98
C THR A 58 25.73 -7.37 -2.25
N GLY A 59 24.51 -7.91 -2.11
CA GLY A 59 24.24 -9.08 -1.28
C GLY A 59 23.34 -10.04 -2.02
N THR A 60 23.81 -11.28 -2.17
CA THR A 60 23.05 -12.45 -2.60
C THR A 60 21.59 -12.39 -2.13
N THR A 61 20.66 -12.57 -3.07
CA THR A 61 19.23 -12.69 -2.82
C THR A 61 18.97 -13.59 -1.61
N PRO A 62 18.25 -13.12 -0.57
CA PRO A 62 17.99 -13.92 0.62
C PRO A 62 17.34 -15.26 0.26
N ALA A 63 17.68 -16.31 1.01
CA ALA A 63 17.11 -17.64 0.80
C ALA A 63 15.57 -17.59 0.86
N GLY A 64 14.93 -18.26 -0.09
CA GLY A 64 13.46 -18.29 -0.22
C GLY A 64 12.89 -17.20 -1.13
N ILE A 65 13.62 -16.12 -1.43
CA ILE A 65 13.16 -15.13 -2.41
C ILE A 65 13.23 -15.71 -3.82
N GLN A 66 12.14 -15.57 -4.57
CA GLN A 66 12.00 -15.99 -5.96
C GLN A 66 12.00 -14.80 -6.93
N LYS A 67 11.55 -13.62 -6.48
CA LYS A 67 11.52 -12.40 -7.30
C LYS A 67 12.09 -11.19 -6.55
N THR A 68 12.95 -10.45 -7.22
CA THR A 68 13.41 -9.14 -6.76
C THR A 68 13.06 -8.08 -7.78
N TYR A 69 12.77 -6.87 -7.30
CA TYR A 69 12.45 -5.74 -8.16
C TYR A 69 13.46 -4.61 -7.94
N SER A 70 13.85 -3.96 -9.02
CA SER A 70 14.61 -2.71 -8.99
C SER A 70 13.84 -1.70 -9.81
N TYR A 71 13.50 -0.56 -9.21
CA TYR A 71 12.68 0.46 -9.85
C TYR A 71 13.40 1.79 -9.97
N VAL A 72 13.18 2.48 -11.09
CA VAL A 72 13.41 3.93 -11.19
C VAL A 72 12.12 4.64 -10.83
N TRP A 73 12.13 5.41 -9.74
CA TRP A 73 11.00 6.22 -9.30
C TRP A 73 11.27 7.68 -9.65
N THR A 74 10.51 8.28 -10.55
CA THR A 74 10.71 9.67 -10.95
C THR A 74 9.72 10.63 -10.29
N VAL A 75 10.18 11.83 -9.97
CA VAL A 75 9.33 12.96 -9.58
C VAL A 75 9.17 13.89 -10.78
N ASP A 76 7.93 14.13 -11.20
CA ASP A 76 7.60 15.06 -12.28
C ASP A 76 7.55 16.49 -11.74
N GLY A 77 8.72 17.13 -11.73
CA GLY A 77 8.97 18.47 -11.24
C GLY A 77 10.24 18.52 -10.38
N ASP A 78 10.66 19.74 -10.03
CA ASP A 78 11.83 20.03 -9.19
C ASP A 78 11.46 19.94 -7.71
N ALA A 79 11.79 18.82 -7.07
CA ALA A 79 11.49 18.58 -5.66
C ALA A 79 12.63 19.05 -4.76
N THR A 80 12.27 19.63 -3.62
CA THR A 80 13.25 19.92 -2.57
C THR A 80 13.85 18.64 -2.00
N GLU A 81 15.09 18.73 -1.50
CA GLU A 81 15.76 17.62 -0.82
C GLU A 81 14.90 17.01 0.31
N SER A 82 14.17 17.85 1.05
CA SER A 82 13.25 17.40 2.10
C SER A 82 12.10 16.54 1.56
N GLN A 83 11.53 16.91 0.41
CA GLN A 83 10.48 16.12 -0.25
C GLN A 83 11.01 14.78 -0.74
N LEU A 84 12.21 14.76 -1.34
CA LEU A 84 12.87 13.54 -1.80
C LEU A 84 13.23 12.61 -0.64
N ASN A 85 13.72 13.16 0.48
CA ASN A 85 13.99 12.41 1.70
C ASN A 85 12.70 11.85 2.33
N GLY A 86 11.63 12.63 2.31
CA GLY A 86 10.29 12.19 2.72
C GLY A 86 9.81 11.00 1.89
N LEU A 87 9.92 11.10 0.56
CA LEU A 87 9.59 10.02 -0.37
C LEU A 87 10.43 8.78 -0.08
N LYS A 88 11.76 8.92 0.01
CA LYS A 88 12.70 7.84 0.35
C LYS A 88 12.33 7.11 1.64
N SER A 89 11.95 7.83 2.69
CA SER A 89 11.63 7.25 4.00
C SER A 89 10.43 6.27 3.98
N ARG A 90 9.62 6.30 2.93
CA ARG A 90 8.38 5.50 2.81
C ARG A 90 8.56 4.23 1.96
N MET A 91 9.70 4.05 1.30
CA MET A 91 9.88 2.96 0.33
C MET A 91 9.88 1.57 0.97
N GLN A 92 10.43 1.42 2.18
CA GLN A 92 10.49 0.12 2.85
C GLN A 92 9.08 -0.47 3.07
N ARG A 93 8.12 0.33 3.53
CA ARG A 93 6.75 -0.17 3.78
C ARG A 93 6.04 -0.61 2.51
N LEU A 94 6.43 -0.10 1.34
CA LEU A 94 5.89 -0.54 0.05
C LEU A 94 6.49 -1.90 -0.34
N SER A 95 7.80 -2.09 -0.10
CA SER A 95 8.47 -3.37 -0.27
C SER A 95 7.90 -4.45 0.66
N ASP A 96 7.69 -4.11 1.94
CA ASP A 96 7.09 -5.01 2.92
C ASP A 96 5.69 -5.49 2.50
N MET A 97 4.92 -4.63 1.84
CA MET A 97 3.59 -5.00 1.35
C MET A 97 3.66 -6.03 0.22
N ILE A 98 4.51 -5.85 -0.78
CA ILE A 98 4.61 -6.86 -1.85
C ILE A 98 5.25 -8.16 -1.35
N TYR A 99 6.12 -8.08 -0.33
CA TYR A 99 6.65 -9.24 0.37
C TYR A 99 5.57 -10.02 1.10
N GLN A 100 4.69 -9.32 1.82
CA GLN A 100 3.51 -9.91 2.45
C GLN A 100 2.59 -10.56 1.40
N CYS A 101 2.28 -9.86 0.31
CA CYS A 101 1.41 -10.37 -0.75
C CYS A 101 1.98 -11.60 -1.44
N GLY A 102 3.30 -11.66 -1.63
CA GLY A 102 3.99 -12.75 -2.31
C GLY A 102 4.47 -13.87 -1.38
N ASP A 103 3.83 -14.06 -0.23
CA ASP A 103 4.16 -15.11 0.75
C ASP A 103 5.66 -15.16 1.11
N GLY A 104 6.26 -13.99 1.29
CA GLY A 104 7.67 -13.83 1.65
C GLY A 104 8.65 -14.22 0.55
N GLN A 105 8.21 -14.34 -0.70
CA GLN A 105 9.05 -14.80 -1.83
C GLN A 105 9.34 -13.69 -2.86
N GLN A 106 8.93 -12.45 -2.59
CA GLN A 106 9.26 -11.31 -3.45
C GLN A 106 9.53 -10.04 -2.64
N TYR A 107 10.37 -9.12 -3.12
CA TYR A 107 10.55 -7.82 -2.49
C TYR A 107 11.17 -6.80 -3.46
N ILE A 108 11.09 -5.51 -3.11
CA ILE A 108 11.84 -4.46 -3.80
C ILE A 108 13.25 -4.46 -3.24
N GLN A 109 14.19 -4.84 -4.09
CA GLN A 109 15.62 -4.84 -3.75
C GLN A 109 16.17 -3.42 -3.77
N SER A 110 15.84 -2.64 -4.81
CA SER A 110 16.34 -1.28 -4.92
C SER A 110 15.34 -0.31 -5.56
N ILE A 111 15.43 0.95 -5.17
CA ILE A 111 14.75 2.09 -5.79
C ILE A 111 15.77 3.20 -6.01
N THR A 112 15.84 3.69 -7.25
CA THR A 112 16.53 4.93 -7.58
C THR A 112 15.50 6.03 -7.79
N ILE A 113 15.44 6.96 -6.86
CA ILE A 113 14.60 8.16 -6.97
C ILE A 113 15.33 9.16 -7.86
N LYS A 114 14.73 9.57 -8.97
CA LYS A 114 15.24 10.63 -9.84
C LYS A 114 14.32 11.84 -9.78
N ASP A 115 14.90 12.98 -9.45
CA ASP A 115 14.17 14.24 -9.47
C ASP A 115 14.01 14.79 -10.91
N ASN A 116 13.04 15.67 -11.12
CA ASN A 116 12.78 16.36 -12.39
C ASN A 116 12.80 15.45 -13.63
N ALA A 117 12.10 14.30 -13.54
CA ALA A 117 12.07 13.28 -14.58
C ALA A 117 10.69 12.63 -14.71
N THR A 118 10.40 12.08 -15.90
CA THR A 118 9.09 11.48 -16.21
C THR A 118 9.17 10.10 -16.84
N ASN A 119 10.37 9.52 -16.97
CA ASN A 119 10.59 8.24 -17.65
C ASN A 119 10.73 7.04 -16.69
N GLY A 120 10.40 7.20 -15.41
CA GLY A 120 10.47 6.14 -14.40
C GLY A 120 9.53 4.98 -14.64
N ASP A 121 9.79 3.85 -13.98
CA ASP A 121 8.84 2.75 -13.80
C ASP A 121 7.69 3.17 -12.88
N ILE A 122 8.03 3.97 -11.87
CA ILE A 122 7.08 4.61 -10.96
C ILE A 122 7.21 6.12 -11.12
N ARG A 123 6.07 6.83 -11.17
CA ARG A 123 6.02 8.29 -11.37
C ARG A 123 5.19 8.95 -10.29
N THR A 124 5.67 10.07 -9.77
CA THR A 124 4.94 10.91 -8.83
C THR A 124 4.93 12.35 -9.32
N PRO A 125 3.76 12.94 -9.58
CA PRO A 125 3.65 14.38 -9.81
C PRO A 125 4.17 15.16 -8.60
N LEU A 126 4.94 16.23 -8.80
CA LEU A 126 5.43 17.08 -7.71
C LEU A 126 4.28 17.60 -6.82
N SER A 127 3.14 17.90 -7.43
CA SER A 127 1.91 18.33 -6.72
C SER A 127 1.37 17.29 -5.73
N ALA A 128 1.75 16.02 -5.87
CA ALA A 128 1.29 14.91 -5.05
C ALA A 128 2.41 14.27 -4.19
N ILE A 129 3.63 14.82 -4.16
CA ILE A 129 4.79 14.20 -3.47
C ILE A 129 4.62 14.08 -1.94
N ALA A 130 3.80 14.94 -1.34
CA ALA A 130 3.46 14.90 0.09
C ALA A 130 2.02 14.41 0.34
N SER A 131 1.36 13.87 -0.68
CA SER A 131 -0.05 13.46 -0.64
C SER A 131 -0.19 11.94 -0.59
N GLN A 132 -1.38 11.48 -0.19
CA GLN A 132 -1.81 10.09 -0.27
C GLN A 132 -2.72 9.83 -1.49
N SER A 133 -2.93 10.84 -2.33
CA SER A 133 -3.75 10.79 -3.55
C SER A 133 -3.13 11.67 -4.64
N LEU A 134 -3.34 11.30 -5.92
CA LEU A 134 -2.97 12.08 -7.10
C LEU A 134 -3.86 13.32 -7.31
N GLY A 135 -4.92 13.47 -6.52
CA GLY A 135 -5.97 14.48 -6.72
C GLY A 135 -7.06 14.01 -7.69
N GLY A 136 -8.12 14.81 -7.81
CA GLY A 136 -9.22 14.53 -8.76
C GLY A 136 -9.98 13.21 -8.51
N GLY A 137 -9.89 12.65 -7.29
CA GLY A 137 -10.49 11.36 -6.94
C GLY A 137 -9.63 10.14 -7.30
N SER A 138 -8.43 10.33 -7.85
CA SER A 138 -7.50 9.24 -8.15
C SER A 138 -6.50 9.03 -7.00
N TYR A 139 -6.29 7.77 -6.61
CA TYR A 139 -5.33 7.41 -5.58
C TYR A 139 -4.01 6.89 -6.17
N GLY A 140 -4.07 6.19 -7.29
CA GLY A 140 -2.96 5.61 -8.04
C GLY A 140 -3.49 5.03 -9.35
N ARG A 141 -2.59 4.61 -10.24
CA ARG A 141 -2.92 3.85 -11.45
C ARG A 141 -1.71 3.15 -12.05
N ALA A 142 -1.93 2.02 -12.71
CA ALA A 142 -0.99 1.39 -13.62
C ALA A 142 -1.51 1.49 -15.07
N PHE A 143 -0.64 1.82 -16.01
CA PHE A 143 -0.98 1.90 -17.43
C PHE A 143 0.21 1.53 -18.31
N THR A 144 -0.05 1.27 -19.59
CA THR A 144 1.01 0.99 -20.56
C THR A 144 1.32 2.25 -21.37
N GLU A 145 2.60 2.60 -21.46
CA GLU A 145 3.13 3.67 -22.31
C GLU A 145 4.34 3.15 -23.08
N GLY A 146 4.36 3.31 -24.41
CA GLY A 146 5.45 2.80 -25.24
C GLY A 146 5.68 1.28 -25.13
N GLY A 147 4.63 0.51 -24.80
CA GLY A 147 4.72 -0.93 -24.58
C GLY A 147 5.27 -1.36 -23.21
N ARG A 148 5.54 -0.41 -22.30
CA ARG A 148 6.00 -0.67 -20.93
C ARG A 148 4.94 -0.30 -19.91
N TRP A 149 4.81 -1.10 -18.85
CA TRP A 149 3.99 -0.75 -17.69
C TRP A 149 4.62 0.37 -16.88
N ILE A 150 3.81 1.37 -16.56
CA ILE A 150 4.12 2.51 -15.69
C ILE A 150 3.14 2.48 -14.52
N ILE A 151 3.65 2.74 -13.33
CA ILE A 151 2.86 2.96 -12.13
C ILE A 151 2.91 4.45 -11.80
N GLU A 152 1.77 5.12 -11.72
CA GLU A 152 1.69 6.50 -11.23
C GLU A 152 1.06 6.51 -9.84
N LEU A 153 1.79 7.09 -8.89
CA LEU A 153 1.44 7.10 -7.48
C LEU A 153 1.76 8.44 -6.83
N PRO A 154 1.02 8.85 -5.79
CA PRO A 154 1.38 9.99 -4.97
C PRO A 154 2.63 9.63 -4.15
N GLY A 155 3.24 10.62 -3.49
CA GLY A 155 4.50 10.39 -2.77
C GLY A 155 4.34 9.73 -1.38
N ASP A 156 3.12 9.58 -0.87
CA ASP A 156 2.80 8.82 0.35
C ASP A 156 1.66 7.80 0.10
N PRO A 157 1.80 6.88 -0.89
CA PRO A 157 0.71 5.98 -1.22
C PRO A 157 0.49 4.98 -0.08
N HIS A 158 -0.75 4.57 0.13
CA HIS A 158 -1.06 3.45 1.02
C HIS A 158 -0.35 2.18 0.50
N PRO A 159 0.29 1.35 1.34
CA PRO A 159 1.04 0.20 0.85
C PRO A 159 0.19 -0.77 0.00
N GLY A 160 -1.07 -0.98 0.37
CA GLY A 160 -1.99 -1.81 -0.42
C GLY A 160 -2.29 -1.27 -1.80
N LEU A 161 -2.38 0.05 -1.95
CA LEU A 161 -2.52 0.67 -3.26
C LEU A 161 -1.28 0.40 -4.11
N PHE A 162 -0.09 0.54 -3.55
CA PHE A 162 1.13 0.19 -4.28
C PHE A 162 1.13 -1.29 -4.72
N ALA A 163 0.78 -2.21 -3.82
CA ALA A 163 0.72 -3.64 -4.13
C ALA A 163 -0.36 -3.98 -5.17
N HIS A 164 -1.46 -3.22 -5.20
CA HIS A 164 -2.50 -3.29 -6.23
C HIS A 164 -1.94 -2.91 -7.61
N GLU A 165 -1.37 -1.71 -7.74
CA GLU A 165 -0.81 -1.23 -9.01
C GLU A 165 0.38 -2.07 -9.48
N HIS A 166 1.19 -2.53 -8.54
CA HIS A 166 2.28 -3.48 -8.81
C HIS A 166 1.75 -4.81 -9.38
N GLY A 167 0.60 -5.28 -8.90
CA GLY A 167 -0.07 -6.47 -9.40
C GLY A 167 -0.45 -6.35 -10.88
N HIS A 168 -0.98 -5.18 -11.27
CA HIS A 168 -1.22 -4.87 -12.68
C HIS A 168 0.07 -4.86 -13.49
N ALA A 169 1.08 -4.10 -13.06
CA ALA A 169 2.31 -3.92 -13.83
C ALA A 169 3.14 -5.21 -13.98
N THR A 170 3.16 -6.06 -12.94
CA THR A 170 4.06 -7.21 -12.88
C THR A 170 3.40 -8.50 -13.34
N PHE A 171 2.16 -8.72 -12.91
CA PHE A 171 1.46 -9.97 -13.13
C PHE A 171 0.25 -9.82 -14.05
N GLU A 172 -0.07 -8.58 -14.46
CA GLU A 172 -1.22 -8.25 -15.31
C GLU A 172 -2.55 -8.71 -14.69
N PHE A 173 -2.64 -8.65 -13.36
CA PHE A 173 -3.89 -8.91 -12.67
C PHE A 173 -4.99 -8.00 -13.21
N LYS A 174 -6.22 -8.51 -13.18
CA LYS A 174 -7.40 -7.72 -13.53
C LYS A 174 -7.97 -7.08 -12.26
N GLU A 175 -8.75 -6.04 -12.48
CA GLU A 175 -9.44 -5.34 -11.41
C GLU A 175 -10.50 -6.25 -10.77
N GLU A 176 -10.56 -6.27 -9.43
CA GLU A 176 -11.48 -7.14 -8.68
C GLU A 176 -12.41 -6.34 -7.74
N TYR A 177 -12.76 -5.11 -8.12
CA TYR A 177 -13.74 -4.30 -7.38
C TYR A 177 -15.10 -4.27 -8.07
N THR A 178 -16.16 -4.29 -7.27
CA THR A 178 -17.50 -3.83 -7.68
C THR A 178 -18.06 -2.90 -6.61
N ALA A 179 -19.12 -2.16 -6.93
CA ALA A 179 -19.76 -1.23 -6.00
C ALA A 179 -20.33 -1.88 -4.73
N SER A 180 -20.54 -3.21 -4.73
CA SER A 180 -21.18 -3.94 -3.62
C SER A 180 -20.37 -5.15 -3.11
N GLN A 181 -19.40 -5.66 -3.88
CA GLN A 181 -18.66 -6.89 -3.57
C GLN A 181 -17.24 -6.82 -4.16
N GLY A 182 -16.22 -6.92 -3.30
CA GLY A 182 -14.82 -7.05 -3.71
C GLY A 182 -14.33 -8.49 -3.55
N CYS A 183 -13.30 -8.87 -4.30
CA CYS A 183 -12.51 -10.04 -3.94
C CYS A 183 -11.77 -9.78 -2.60
N PRO A 184 -11.59 -10.74 -1.69
CA PRO A 184 -10.90 -10.48 -0.42
C PRO A 184 -9.37 -10.42 -0.59
N CYS A 185 -8.88 -9.65 -1.55
CA CYS A 185 -7.48 -9.49 -1.90
C CYS A 185 -7.13 -8.03 -2.21
N VAL A 186 -5.84 -7.75 -2.41
CA VAL A 186 -5.34 -6.41 -2.73
C VAL A 186 -5.87 -5.84 -4.06
N MET A 187 -6.40 -6.67 -4.94
CA MET A 187 -6.93 -6.26 -6.24
C MET A 187 -8.38 -5.74 -6.20
N ALA A 188 -9.05 -5.80 -5.05
CA ALA A 188 -10.46 -5.40 -4.93
C ALA A 188 -10.69 -3.97 -4.44
N ASN A 189 -9.69 -3.10 -4.64
CA ASN A 189 -9.53 -1.84 -3.93
C ASN A 189 -9.43 -2.08 -2.41
N LEU A 190 -9.05 -1.07 -1.64
CA LEU A 190 -8.98 -1.12 -0.16
C LEU A 190 -10.37 -1.28 0.50
N ALA A 191 -11.32 -1.95 -0.17
CA ALA A 191 -12.65 -2.24 0.29
C ALA A 191 -12.57 -2.92 1.67
N VAL A 192 -13.42 -2.45 2.57
CA VAL A 192 -13.46 -2.83 3.98
C VAL A 192 -13.48 -4.35 4.13
N GLY A 193 -12.39 -4.92 4.66
CA GLY A 193 -12.25 -6.36 4.90
C GLY A 193 -11.42 -7.12 3.86
N ALA A 194 -10.97 -6.48 2.77
CA ALA A 194 -10.02 -7.07 1.85
C ALA A 194 -8.73 -7.44 2.59
N LYS A 195 -8.29 -8.70 2.46
CA LYS A 195 -7.00 -9.08 3.00
C LYS A 195 -5.94 -8.47 2.11
N MET A 196 -4.96 -7.84 2.73
CA MET A 196 -3.83 -7.19 2.07
C MET A 196 -2.86 -8.26 1.55
N GLN A 197 -3.34 -9.16 0.68
CA GLN A 197 -2.64 -10.30 0.10
C GLN A 197 -3.26 -10.64 -1.28
N TYR A 198 -2.60 -11.50 -2.05
CA TYR A 198 -3.15 -12.06 -3.29
C TYR A 198 -4.20 -13.15 -3.00
N CYS A 199 -5.29 -13.17 -3.77
CA CYS A 199 -6.29 -14.24 -3.65
C CYS A 199 -5.79 -15.55 -4.25
N ASP A 200 -6.35 -16.64 -3.77
CA ASP A 200 -6.18 -18.00 -4.29
C ASP A 200 -7.56 -18.66 -4.47
N SER A 201 -7.58 -19.91 -4.93
CA SER A 201 -8.84 -20.61 -5.23
C SER A 201 -9.79 -20.74 -4.02
N SER A 202 -9.27 -20.70 -2.79
CA SER A 202 -10.06 -20.86 -1.56
C SER A 202 -10.84 -19.59 -1.17
N ASN A 203 -10.38 -18.43 -1.64
CA ASN A 203 -10.91 -17.14 -1.20
C ASN A 203 -11.26 -16.20 -2.35
N HIS A 204 -10.87 -16.52 -3.59
CA HIS A 204 -11.22 -15.74 -4.76
C HIS A 204 -12.74 -15.74 -4.96
N ASN A 205 -13.33 -14.57 -5.18
CA ASN A 205 -14.77 -14.43 -5.39
C ASN A 205 -15.15 -14.73 -6.86
N GLY A 206 -15.00 -16.00 -7.24
CA GLY A 206 -15.27 -16.48 -8.59
C GLY A 206 -16.74 -16.39 -9.04
N ALA A 207 -17.66 -16.05 -8.12
CA ALA A 207 -19.06 -15.80 -8.46
C ALA A 207 -19.27 -14.41 -9.09
N VAL A 208 -18.38 -13.46 -8.80
CA VAL A 208 -18.44 -12.07 -9.31
C VAL A 208 -17.35 -11.82 -10.35
N PHE A 209 -16.19 -12.45 -10.17
CA PHE A 209 -15.00 -12.23 -10.96
C PHE A 209 -14.68 -13.45 -11.82
N SER A 210 -14.44 -13.24 -13.11
CA SER A 210 -14.21 -14.32 -14.08
C SER A 210 -12.73 -14.55 -14.39
N GLN A 211 -11.87 -13.65 -13.95
CA GLN A 211 -10.43 -13.80 -14.01
C GLN A 211 -9.95 -14.90 -13.07
N SER A 212 -8.76 -15.44 -13.36
CA SER A 212 -8.13 -16.42 -12.50
C SER A 212 -7.74 -15.81 -11.15
N PRO A 213 -7.77 -16.60 -10.05
CA PRO A 213 -7.19 -16.19 -8.77
C PRO A 213 -5.76 -15.66 -8.95
N CYS A 214 -5.39 -14.64 -8.16
CA CYS A 214 -4.08 -13.99 -8.27
C CYS A 214 -2.92 -15.00 -8.19
N TRP A 215 -2.97 -15.95 -7.25
CA TRP A 215 -1.92 -16.96 -7.10
C TRP A 215 -1.81 -17.95 -8.26
N ASP A 216 -2.89 -18.23 -9.00
CA ASP A 216 -2.80 -19.03 -10.23
C ASP A 216 -1.99 -18.29 -11.29
N VAL A 217 -2.24 -16.99 -11.43
CA VAL A 217 -1.48 -16.13 -12.34
C VAL A 217 -0.01 -16.02 -11.90
N VAL A 218 0.27 -15.85 -10.59
CA VAL A 218 1.64 -15.83 -10.05
C VAL A 218 2.37 -17.14 -10.36
N ARG A 219 1.73 -18.30 -10.11
CA ARG A 219 2.30 -19.63 -10.40
C ARG A 219 2.55 -19.82 -11.90
N SER A 220 1.72 -19.24 -12.77
CA SER A 220 1.92 -19.32 -14.22
C SER A 220 3.09 -18.47 -14.74
N LYS A 221 3.50 -17.42 -13.98
CA LYS A 221 4.50 -16.42 -14.40
C LYS A 221 5.79 -16.45 -13.55
N SER A 222 5.89 -17.36 -12.57
CA SER A 222 7.01 -17.40 -11.62
C SER A 222 7.19 -18.76 -10.97
N SER A 223 8.31 -18.94 -10.27
CA SER A 223 8.57 -20.08 -9.38
C SER A 223 8.03 -19.90 -7.97
N MET A 224 7.31 -18.80 -7.69
CA MET A 224 6.72 -18.57 -6.36
C MET A 224 5.66 -19.62 -6.07
N THR A 225 5.65 -20.07 -4.82
CA THR A 225 4.71 -21.09 -4.34
C THR A 225 3.76 -20.50 -3.31
N HIS A 226 2.58 -21.08 -3.16
CA HIS A 226 1.60 -20.66 -2.16
C HIS A 226 0.74 -21.86 -1.79
N THR A 227 0.41 -21.97 -0.51
CA THR A 227 -0.55 -22.96 -0.03
C THR A 227 -1.93 -22.30 0.02
N ASP A 228 -2.84 -22.70 -0.87
CA ASP A 228 -4.18 -22.13 -0.93
C ASP A 228 -4.89 -22.20 0.44
N GLY A 229 -5.54 -21.09 0.83
CA GLY A 229 -6.17 -20.94 2.15
C GLY A 229 -5.22 -20.49 3.26
N SER A 230 -3.91 -20.48 3.01
CA SER A 230 -2.93 -19.84 3.88
C SER A 230 -2.89 -18.34 3.62
N TYR A 231 -2.58 -17.57 4.66
CA TYR A 231 -2.16 -16.17 4.52
C TYR A 231 -0.82 -16.05 5.22
N SER A 232 0.17 -15.52 4.51
CA SER A 232 1.60 -15.68 4.78
C SER A 232 2.07 -15.36 6.20
N GLY A 233 1.32 -14.55 6.97
CA GLY A 233 1.74 -14.00 8.26
C GLY A 233 3.04 -13.17 8.18
N LYS A 234 3.66 -13.07 6.99
CA LYS A 234 4.85 -12.30 6.71
C LYS A 234 4.44 -10.84 6.59
N THR A 235 5.12 -9.97 7.34
CA THR A 235 4.77 -8.54 7.39
C THR A 235 5.97 -7.62 7.16
N SER A 236 7.19 -8.15 7.17
CA SER A 236 8.42 -7.36 6.98
C SER A 236 9.39 -8.16 6.13
N GLY A 237 9.82 -7.56 5.02
CA GLY A 237 10.72 -8.16 4.07
C GLY A 237 12.18 -7.77 4.29
N PRO A 238 13.08 -8.22 3.40
CA PRO A 238 14.45 -7.70 3.34
C PRO A 238 14.47 -6.17 3.13
N ALA A 239 15.60 -5.56 3.46
CA ALA A 239 15.79 -4.12 3.27
C ALA A 239 15.71 -3.73 1.79
N CYS A 240 14.96 -2.66 1.52
CA CYS A 240 14.90 -1.98 0.23
C CYS A 240 15.95 -0.87 0.19
N GLU A 241 16.88 -0.95 -0.77
CA GLU A 241 17.93 0.05 -0.92
C GLU A 241 17.41 1.24 -1.71
N VAL A 242 17.48 2.43 -1.12
CA VAL A 242 16.95 3.64 -1.76
C VAL A 242 18.05 4.66 -1.97
N THR A 243 18.27 4.99 -3.24
CA THR A 243 19.19 6.04 -3.68
C THR A 243 18.38 7.23 -4.21
N VAL A 244 18.93 8.43 -4.08
CA VAL A 244 18.36 9.66 -4.65
C VAL A 244 19.41 10.25 -5.59
N GLU A 245 19.03 10.43 -6.85
CA GLU A 245 19.82 11.11 -7.86
C GLU A 245 19.20 12.49 -8.09
N ASN A 246 19.86 13.52 -7.56
CA ASN A 246 19.48 14.90 -7.85
C ASN A 246 20.01 15.26 -9.24
N SER A 247 19.11 15.62 -10.15
CA SER A 247 19.47 16.22 -11.43
C SER A 247 19.82 17.70 -11.24
N GLY A 248 20.89 17.99 -10.49
CA GLY A 248 21.57 19.28 -10.43
C GLY A 248 20.81 20.45 -9.79
N GLN A 249 21.10 20.69 -8.51
CA GLN A 249 21.33 22.05 -8.01
C GLN A 249 22.82 22.36 -8.12
#